data_AF-A0A920ILD7-F1
#
_entry.id   AF-A0A920ILD7-F1
#
_cell.length_a   1.000
_cell.length_b   1.000
_cell.length_c   1.000
_cell.angle_alpha   90.00
_cell.angle_beta   90.00
_cell.angle_gamma   90.00
#
_symmetry.space_group_name_H-M   'P 1'
#
loop_
_entity.id
_entity.type
_entity.pdbx_description
1 polymer ?
#
loop_
_entity_poly.entity_id
_entity_poly.type
_entity_poly.pdbx_seq_one_letter_code
_entity_poly.pdbx_strand_id
1 'polypeptide(L)'
;MTFPGGLIVGDNAGTLNFPKIKGTHTAMKSGMIAAEVIFDAIKNKINDADLTDYETVFEKSWVNKELHKARNWGPFLHNGLRWGFKGLIGVALAAIDQLIFRGKLPFTLNHPTPDYACLKKASETNPITYPKPDGIVSFDKLSSVFLSNTNHEEDQPCHLTLKDASIPISKIFQITMNQLKGTVRQVI
;
A
#
# COMPACT_ATOMS: atom_id res chain seq x y z
N MET A 1 -5.93 -4.69 -16.97
CA MET A 1 -4.58 -4.12 -16.66
C MET A 1 -3.97 -3.32 -17.84
N THR A 2 -4.81 -2.79 -18.73
CA THR A 2 -4.41 -2.19 -20.00
C THR A 2 -5.22 -0.91 -20.22
N PHE A 3 -4.75 -0.06 -21.13
CA PHE A 3 -5.50 1.08 -21.66
C PHE A 3 -4.95 1.45 -23.04
N PRO A 4 -5.70 2.21 -23.87
CA PRO A 4 -5.19 2.66 -25.16
C PRO A 4 -3.84 3.39 -25.03
N GLY A 5 -2.80 2.80 -25.61
CA GLY A 5 -1.44 3.34 -25.58
C GLY A 5 -0.58 2.93 -24.38
N GLY A 6 -1.03 2.04 -23.48
CA GLY A 6 -0.21 1.62 -22.36
C GLY A 6 -0.64 0.36 -21.59
N LEU A 7 0.31 -0.17 -20.83
CA LEU A 7 0.13 -1.31 -19.93
C LEU A 7 0.59 -0.93 -18.52
N ILE A 8 -0.10 -1.43 -17.51
CA ILE A 8 0.30 -1.26 -16.10
C ILE A 8 0.96 -2.55 -15.63
N VAL A 9 2.17 -2.45 -15.11
CA VAL A 9 2.98 -3.61 -14.65
C VAL A 9 3.53 -3.38 -13.24
N GLY A 10 4.02 -4.45 -12.61
CA GLY A 10 4.66 -4.39 -11.31
C GLY A 10 3.75 -3.94 -10.18
N ASP A 11 4.31 -3.24 -9.19
CA ASP A 11 3.56 -2.81 -8.01
C ASP A 11 2.51 -1.74 -8.34
N ASN A 12 2.64 -1.01 -9.46
CA ASN A 12 1.57 -0.15 -9.97
C ASN A 12 0.31 -0.94 -10.35
N ALA A 13 0.47 -2.18 -10.80
CA ALA A 13 -0.63 -3.11 -11.05
C ALA A 13 -1.01 -3.93 -9.81
N GLY A 14 -0.35 -3.71 -8.67
CA GLY A 14 -0.62 -4.43 -7.42
C GLY A 14 -0.13 -5.87 -7.41
N THR A 15 0.98 -6.18 -8.08
CA THR A 15 1.50 -7.57 -8.16
C THR A 15 2.24 -8.07 -6.92
N LEU A 16 2.09 -7.42 -5.76
CA LEU A 16 2.77 -7.80 -4.52
C LEU A 16 2.14 -9.03 -3.87
N ASN A 17 2.94 -10.07 -3.59
CA ASN A 17 2.52 -11.13 -2.68
C ASN A 17 2.71 -10.68 -1.23
N PHE A 18 1.64 -10.12 -0.65
CA PHE A 18 1.63 -9.55 0.69
C PHE A 18 2.06 -10.53 1.82
N PRO A 19 1.52 -11.75 1.97
CA PRO A 19 1.94 -12.66 3.04
C PRO A 19 3.41 -13.04 2.99
N LYS A 20 4.01 -13.08 1.80
CA LYS A 20 5.44 -13.38 1.63
C LYS A 20 6.34 -12.15 1.73
N ILE A 21 5.77 -10.94 1.65
CA ILE A 21 6.50 -9.68 1.49
C ILE A 21 7.43 -9.77 0.27
N LYS A 22 6.90 -10.30 -0.85
CA LYS A 22 7.66 -10.47 -2.10
C LYS A 22 6.87 -9.98 -3.31
N GLY A 23 7.36 -8.93 -3.95
CA GLY A 23 6.80 -8.37 -5.18
C GLY A 23 7.78 -8.36 -6.35
N THR A 24 9.08 -8.56 -6.11
CA THR A 24 10.10 -8.42 -7.16
C THR A 24 9.92 -9.43 -8.28
N HIS A 25 9.72 -10.72 -7.96
CA HIS A 25 9.60 -11.78 -8.96
C HIS A 25 8.29 -11.69 -9.76
N THR A 26 7.20 -11.31 -9.09
CA THR A 26 5.90 -11.09 -9.74
C THR A 26 5.92 -9.83 -10.61
N ALA A 27 6.57 -8.75 -10.16
CA ALA A 27 6.78 -7.55 -10.96
C ALA A 27 7.61 -7.85 -12.20
N MET A 28 8.74 -8.54 -12.06
CA MET A 28 9.57 -8.98 -13.18
C MET A 28 8.77 -9.80 -14.18
N LYS A 29 8.00 -10.80 -13.73
CA LYS A 29 7.22 -11.64 -14.64
C LYS A 29 6.07 -10.87 -15.31
N SER A 30 5.42 -9.95 -14.60
CA SER A 30 4.41 -9.07 -15.18
C SER A 30 4.99 -8.20 -16.31
N GLY A 31 6.22 -7.72 -16.17
CA GLY A 31 6.95 -6.97 -17.20
C GLY A 31 7.37 -7.85 -18.38
N MET A 32 7.84 -9.08 -18.14
CA MET A 32 8.16 -10.02 -19.21
C MET A 32 6.93 -10.35 -20.07
N ILE A 33 5.78 -10.61 -19.44
CA ILE A 33 4.53 -10.86 -20.16
C ILE A 33 4.11 -9.63 -20.98
N ALA A 34 4.25 -8.42 -20.42
CA ALA A 34 3.96 -7.20 -21.14
C ALA A 34 4.86 -7.04 -22.37
N ALA A 35 6.16 -7.32 -22.24
CA ALA A 35 7.11 -7.28 -23.34
C ALA A 35 6.80 -8.30 -24.44
N GLU A 36 6.43 -9.53 -24.06
CA GLU A 36 5.99 -10.58 -25.00
C GLU A 36 4.78 -10.11 -25.83
N VAL A 37 3.75 -9.57 -25.17
CA VAL A 37 2.52 -9.09 -25.83
C VAL A 37 2.77 -7.88 -26.72
N ILE A 38 3.58 -6.92 -26.26
CA ILE A 38 3.98 -5.75 -27.07
C ILE A 38 4.75 -6.20 -28.32
N PHE A 39 5.70 -7.12 -28.15
CA PHE A 39 6.50 -7.61 -29.26
C PHE A 39 5.64 -8.32 -30.32
N ASP A 40 4.69 -9.15 -29.90
CA ASP A 40 3.75 -9.82 -30.81
C ASP A 40 2.85 -8.82 -31.55
N ALA A 41 2.38 -7.76 -30.87
CA ALA A 41 1.60 -6.70 -31.50
C ALA A 41 2.40 -5.96 -32.59
N ILE A 42 3.65 -5.59 -32.29
CA ILE A 42 4.56 -4.94 -33.24
C ILE A 42 4.82 -5.86 -34.45
N LYS A 43 5.12 -7.14 -34.20
CA LYS A 43 5.38 -8.13 -35.25
C LYS A 43 4.18 -8.31 -36.19
N ASN A 44 2.96 -8.28 -35.65
CA ASN A 44 1.72 -8.42 -36.41
C ASN A 44 1.21 -7.08 -36.99
N LYS A 45 1.97 -5.99 -36.84
CA LYS A 45 1.60 -4.63 -37.30
C LYS A 45 0.25 -4.16 -36.75
N ILE A 46 -0.06 -4.59 -35.53
CA ILE A 46 -1.24 -4.11 -34.80
C ILE A 46 -0.89 -2.74 -34.23
N ASN A 47 -1.38 -1.70 -34.90
CA ASN A 47 -1.18 -0.30 -34.48
C ASN A 47 -2.42 0.19 -33.72
N ASP A 48 -2.21 1.08 -32.75
CA ASP A 48 -3.26 1.83 -32.03
C ASP A 48 -4.33 0.98 -31.32
N ALA A 49 -4.03 -0.30 -31.05
CA ALA A 49 -4.92 -1.19 -30.34
C ALA A 49 -4.63 -1.20 -28.82
N ASP A 50 -5.68 -1.33 -28.03
CA ASP A 50 -5.56 -1.74 -26.63
C ASP A 50 -5.11 -3.21 -26.59
N LEU A 51 -3.97 -3.47 -25.96
CA LEU A 51 -3.36 -4.80 -25.91
C LEU A 51 -3.99 -5.68 -24.82
N THR A 52 -5.31 -5.89 -24.90
CA THR A 52 -6.11 -6.62 -23.91
C THR A 52 -5.65 -8.06 -23.68
N ASP A 53 -4.93 -8.65 -24.65
CA ASP A 53 -4.30 -9.96 -24.52
C ASP A 53 -3.36 -10.06 -23.32
N TYR A 54 -2.77 -8.93 -22.89
CA TYR A 54 -1.93 -8.87 -21.70
C TYR A 54 -2.63 -9.44 -20.45
N GLU A 55 -3.89 -9.06 -20.23
CA GLU A 55 -4.66 -9.51 -19.08
C GLU A 55 -4.93 -11.02 -19.16
N THR A 56 -5.28 -11.51 -20.35
CA THR A 56 -5.50 -12.95 -20.58
C THR A 56 -4.24 -13.78 -20.34
N VAL A 57 -3.08 -13.31 -20.81
CA VAL A 57 -1.80 -14.02 -20.59
C VAL A 57 -1.38 -13.94 -19.12
N PHE A 58 -1.58 -12.78 -18.48
CA PHE A 58 -1.30 -12.60 -17.06
C PHE A 58 -2.15 -13.54 -16.19
N GLU A 59 -3.46 -13.64 -16.45
CA GLU A 59 -4.38 -14.51 -15.72
C GLU A 59 -4.01 -16.00 -15.82
N LYS A 60 -3.49 -16.43 -16.98
CA LYS A 60 -3.02 -17.81 -17.22
C LYS A 60 -1.67 -18.09 -16.56
N SER A 61 -0.91 -17.06 -16.24
CA SER A 61 0.45 -17.19 -15.69
C SER A 61 0.47 -17.75 -14.26
N TRP A 62 1.66 -18.14 -13.82
CA TRP A 62 1.87 -18.54 -12.43
C TRP A 62 1.73 -17.37 -11.45
N VAL A 63 1.91 -16.12 -11.91
CA VAL A 63 1.79 -14.91 -11.07
C VAL A 63 0.37 -14.77 -10.57
N ASN A 64 -0.63 -14.82 -11.47
CA ASN A 64 -2.03 -14.76 -11.06
C ASN A 64 -2.40 -15.89 -10.10
N LYS A 65 -1.93 -17.13 -10.37
CA LYS A 65 -2.14 -18.28 -9.47
C LYS A 65 -1.53 -18.04 -8.07
N GLU A 66 -0.37 -17.40 -7.99
CA GLU A 66 0.29 -17.06 -6.74
C GLU A 66 -0.47 -15.96 -5.98
N LEU A 67 -0.82 -14.87 -6.65
CA LEU A 67 -1.55 -13.74 -6.06
C LEU A 67 -2.95 -14.15 -5.61
N HIS A 68 -3.65 -14.94 -6.44
CA HIS A 68 -4.97 -15.44 -6.11
C HIS A 68 -4.96 -16.30 -4.84
N LYS A 69 -3.93 -17.11 -4.61
CA LYS A 69 -3.79 -17.86 -3.33
C LYS A 69 -3.60 -16.96 -2.12
N ALA A 70 -2.99 -15.79 -2.31
CA ALA A 70 -2.71 -14.83 -1.23
C ALA A 70 -3.85 -13.82 -0.98
N ARG A 71 -4.86 -13.78 -1.85
CA ARG A 71 -5.86 -12.69 -1.92
C ARG A 71 -6.62 -12.41 -0.63
N ASN A 72 -6.86 -13.43 0.20
CA ASN A 72 -7.64 -13.29 1.43
C ASN A 72 -6.79 -12.91 2.65
N TRP A 73 -5.46 -12.94 2.55
CA TRP A 73 -4.57 -12.73 3.71
C TRP A 73 -4.75 -11.34 4.34
N GLY A 74 -4.57 -10.27 3.55
CA GLY A 74 -4.74 -8.88 4.01
C GLY A 74 -6.13 -8.62 4.59
N PRO A 75 -7.22 -8.97 3.85
CA PRO A 75 -8.58 -8.84 4.36
C PRO A 75 -8.85 -9.59 5.67
N PHE A 76 -8.33 -10.80 5.86
CA PHE A 76 -8.48 -11.53 7.12
C PHE A 76 -7.80 -10.79 8.28
N LEU A 77 -6.59 -10.25 8.07
CA LEU A 77 -5.89 -9.48 9.10
C LEU A 77 -6.65 -8.20 9.46
N HIS A 78 -7.06 -7.42 8.46
CA HIS A 78 -7.74 -6.14 8.68
C HIS A 78 -9.14 -6.31 9.29
N ASN A 79 -9.92 -7.26 8.78
CA ASN A 79 -11.25 -7.54 9.34
C ASN A 79 -11.16 -8.20 10.71
N GLY A 80 -10.17 -9.07 10.93
CA GLY A 80 -9.93 -9.67 12.24
C GLY A 80 -9.50 -8.66 13.30
N LEU A 81 -8.81 -7.57 12.91
CA LEU A 81 -8.54 -6.45 13.82
C LEU A 81 -9.84 -5.70 14.17
N ARG A 82 -10.79 -5.59 13.24
CA ARG A 82 -12.11 -4.96 13.45
C ARG A 82 -13.07 -5.80 14.28
N TRP A 83 -12.98 -7.13 14.22
CA TRP A 83 -13.86 -8.06 14.95
C TRP A 83 -13.54 -8.20 16.45
N GLY A 84 -12.57 -7.45 16.97
CA GLY A 84 -12.13 -7.55 18.37
C GLY A 84 -11.14 -8.72 18.57
N PHE A 85 -10.45 -8.73 19.73
CA PHE A 85 -9.34 -9.65 20.07
C PHE A 85 -7.99 -9.37 19.38
N LYS A 86 -7.56 -8.10 19.32
CA LYS A 86 -6.17 -7.69 18.93
C LYS A 86 -5.67 -8.31 17.60
N GLY A 87 -6.55 -8.60 16.65
CA GLY A 87 -6.18 -9.17 15.35
C GLY A 87 -5.82 -10.67 15.34
N LEU A 88 -5.80 -11.35 16.50
CA LEU A 88 -5.42 -12.77 16.61
C LEU A 88 -6.37 -13.69 15.83
N ILE A 89 -7.66 -13.38 15.83
CA ILE A 89 -8.68 -14.12 15.04
C ILE A 89 -8.39 -13.98 13.54
N GLY A 90 -8.02 -12.79 13.09
CA GLY A 90 -7.65 -12.54 11.68
C GLY A 90 -6.44 -13.36 11.26
N VAL A 91 -5.41 -13.40 12.11
CA VAL A 91 -4.21 -14.23 11.88
C VAL A 91 -4.57 -15.71 11.84
N ALA A 92 -5.40 -16.19 12.77
CA ALA A 92 -5.82 -17.59 12.81
C ALA A 92 -6.61 -18.00 11.54
N LEU A 93 -7.55 -17.17 11.08
CA LEU A 93 -8.31 -17.41 9.86
C LEU A 93 -7.42 -17.38 8.62
N ALA A 94 -6.50 -16.43 8.55
CA ALA A 94 -5.52 -16.37 7.47
C ALA A 94 -4.60 -17.61 7.48
N ALA A 95 -4.19 -18.09 8.66
CA ALA A 95 -3.43 -19.32 8.81
C ALA A 95 -4.23 -20.56 8.40
N ILE A 96 -5.51 -20.65 8.75
CA ILE A 96 -6.41 -21.74 8.32
C ILE A 96 -6.53 -21.75 6.78
N ASP A 97 -6.77 -20.59 6.16
CA ASP A 97 -6.83 -20.47 4.70
C ASP A 97 -5.53 -20.94 4.04
N GLN A 98 -4.37 -20.49 4.53
CA GLN A 98 -3.08 -20.80 3.91
C GLN A 98 -2.58 -22.22 4.21
N LEU A 99 -2.78 -22.75 5.42
CA LEU A 99 -2.25 -24.05 5.84
C LEU A 99 -3.20 -25.20 5.48
N ILE A 100 -4.50 -25.03 5.73
CA ILE A 100 -5.51 -26.10 5.52
C ILE A 100 -6.05 -26.03 4.08
N PHE A 101 -6.58 -24.87 3.68
CA PHE A 101 -7.21 -24.70 2.37
C PHE A 101 -6.22 -24.34 1.25
N ARG A 102 -4.95 -24.08 1.59
CA ARG A 102 -3.88 -23.71 0.66
C ARG A 102 -4.24 -22.52 -0.24
N GLY A 103 -4.97 -21.54 0.30
CA GLY A 103 -5.44 -20.34 -0.42
C GLY A 103 -6.57 -20.59 -1.41
N LYS A 104 -7.26 -21.75 -1.32
CA LYS A 104 -8.30 -22.19 -2.26
C LYS A 104 -9.73 -22.05 -1.72
N LEU A 105 -9.96 -21.20 -0.71
CA LEU A 105 -11.32 -20.91 -0.27
C LEU A 105 -12.21 -20.47 -1.47
N PRO A 106 -13.49 -20.83 -1.53
CA PRO A 106 -14.35 -20.57 -2.68
C PRO A 106 -14.90 -19.14 -2.74
N PHE A 107 -14.36 -18.23 -1.94
CA PHE A 107 -14.76 -16.82 -1.88
C PHE A 107 -13.55 -15.90 -1.80
N THR A 108 -13.76 -14.62 -2.13
CA THR A 108 -12.76 -13.56 -2.02
C THR A 108 -13.29 -12.49 -1.07
N LEU A 109 -12.49 -12.17 -0.05
CA LEU A 109 -12.81 -11.09 0.87
C LEU A 109 -12.39 -9.74 0.27
N ASN A 110 -13.21 -8.72 0.52
CA ASN A 110 -12.97 -7.36 0.05
C ASN A 110 -12.59 -6.44 1.21
N HIS A 111 -11.85 -5.38 0.88
CA HIS A 111 -11.50 -4.30 1.80
C HIS A 111 -11.92 -2.95 1.17
N PRO A 112 -13.19 -2.54 1.33
CA PRO A 112 -13.73 -1.39 0.60
C PRO A 112 -13.36 -0.04 1.22
N THR A 113 -12.90 -0.02 2.47
CA THR A 113 -12.51 1.23 3.14
C THR A 113 -11.11 1.64 2.68
N PRO A 114 -10.93 2.82 2.06
CA PRO A 114 -9.60 3.30 1.72
C PRO A 114 -8.84 3.75 2.98
N ASP A 115 -7.51 3.64 2.97
CA ASP A 115 -6.67 3.90 4.14
C ASP A 115 -6.85 5.31 4.73
N TYR A 116 -7.03 6.32 3.87
CA TYR A 116 -7.26 7.70 4.32
C TYR A 116 -8.54 7.86 5.16
N ALA A 117 -9.52 6.97 4.99
CA ALA A 117 -10.78 6.98 5.72
C ALA A 117 -10.74 6.13 7.01
N CYS A 118 -9.61 5.49 7.31
CA CYS A 118 -9.44 4.66 8.51
C CYS A 118 -9.00 5.48 9.75
N LEU A 119 -8.76 6.78 9.60
CA LEU A 119 -8.36 7.66 10.70
C LEU A 119 -9.52 7.91 11.68
N LYS A 120 -9.19 7.97 12.97
CA LYS A 120 -10.08 8.44 14.03
C LYS A 120 -9.81 9.90 14.35
N LYS A 121 -10.79 10.59 14.94
CA LYS A 121 -10.55 11.94 15.47
C LYS A 121 -9.53 11.86 16.60
N ALA A 122 -8.67 12.87 16.70
CA ALA A 122 -7.71 12.94 17.81
C ALA A 122 -8.41 12.91 19.18
N SER A 123 -9.61 13.49 19.29
CA SER A 123 -10.42 13.44 20.51
C SER A 123 -10.92 12.08 20.93
N GLU A 124 -10.82 11.09 20.06
CA GLU A 124 -11.25 9.72 20.29
C GLU A 124 -10.03 8.78 20.48
N THR A 125 -8.81 9.34 20.52
CA THR A 125 -7.57 8.58 20.64
C THR A 125 -6.68 9.11 21.74
N ASN A 126 -5.87 8.23 22.32
CA ASN A 126 -4.85 8.62 23.28
C ASN A 126 -3.55 8.93 22.54
N PRO A 127 -2.87 10.05 22.85
CA PRO A 127 -1.54 10.33 22.32
C PRO A 127 -0.56 9.21 22.67
N ILE A 128 0.30 8.84 21.71
CA ILE A 128 1.35 7.85 21.91
C ILE A 128 2.62 8.59 22.35
N THR A 129 3.12 8.25 23.55
CA THR A 129 4.42 8.77 24.03
C THR A 129 5.54 7.89 23.50
N TYR A 130 6.23 8.38 22.47
CA TYR A 130 7.42 7.71 21.96
C TYR A 130 8.66 8.06 22.81
N PRO A 131 9.51 7.08 23.14
CA PRO A 131 10.80 7.35 23.78
C PRO A 131 11.67 8.27 22.92
N LYS A 132 12.52 9.07 23.57
CA LYS A 132 13.54 9.84 22.85
C LYS A 132 14.54 8.88 22.19
N PRO A 133 15.06 9.21 20.99
CA PRO A 133 16.09 8.41 20.35
C PRO A 133 17.36 8.37 21.22
N ASP A 134 18.01 7.22 21.27
CA ASP A 134 19.21 6.95 22.08
C ASP A 134 20.53 7.11 21.30
N GLY A 135 20.47 7.26 19.98
CA GLY A 135 21.62 7.39 19.09
C GLY A 135 22.39 6.09 18.85
N ILE A 136 21.86 4.95 19.32
CA ILE A 136 22.51 3.63 19.16
C ILE A 136 21.60 2.69 18.36
N VAL A 137 20.37 2.47 18.83
CA VAL A 137 19.37 1.65 18.14
C VAL A 137 18.25 2.49 17.55
N SER A 138 18.09 3.72 18.05
CA SER A 138 17.04 4.65 17.66
C SER A 138 17.63 6.04 17.41
N PHE A 139 17.22 6.67 16.31
CA PHE A 139 17.80 7.92 15.84
C PHE A 139 16.69 8.94 15.58
N ASP A 140 17.05 10.22 15.58
CA ASP A 140 16.14 11.26 15.18
C ASP A 140 15.86 11.19 13.66
N LYS A 141 14.77 11.83 13.25
CA LYS A 141 14.34 11.85 11.86
C LYS A 141 15.35 12.56 10.95
N LEU A 142 16.00 13.64 11.40
CA LEU A 142 16.91 14.42 10.54
C LEU A 142 18.16 13.61 10.20
N SER A 143 18.76 12.93 11.19
CA SER A 143 19.85 11.99 10.96
C SER A 143 19.45 10.86 9.99
N SER A 144 18.23 10.33 10.15
CA SER A 144 17.71 9.28 9.27
C SER A 144 17.50 9.76 7.82
N VAL A 145 16.97 10.98 7.63
CA VAL A 145 16.79 11.60 6.31
C VAL A 145 18.14 11.90 5.67
N PHE A 146 19.11 12.38 6.44
CA PHE A 146 20.48 12.61 5.96
C PHE A 146 21.11 11.34 5.39
N LEU A 147 20.97 10.19 6.09
CA LEU A 147 21.50 8.90 5.62
C LEU A 147 20.81 8.37 4.35
N SER A 148 19.57 8.79 4.06
CA SER A 148 18.92 8.44 2.80
C SER A 148 19.55 9.15 1.60
N ASN A 149 20.38 10.18 1.84
CA ASN A 149 21.01 11.04 0.83
C ASN A 149 19.99 11.67 -0.14
N THR A 150 18.74 11.85 0.30
CA THR A 150 17.71 12.52 -0.49
C THR A 150 17.99 14.02 -0.51
N ASN A 151 18.05 14.59 -1.70
CA ASN A 151 18.23 16.03 -1.91
C ASN A 151 17.46 16.45 -3.18
N HIS A 152 17.16 17.74 -3.24
CA HIS A 152 16.38 18.39 -4.28
C HIS A 152 16.99 19.77 -4.50
N GLU A 153 17.00 20.27 -5.74
CA GLU A 153 17.32 21.69 -6.01
C GLU A 153 16.40 22.58 -5.18
N GLU A 154 16.95 23.54 -4.44
CA GLU A 154 16.18 24.33 -3.47
C GLU A 154 15.19 25.28 -4.15
N ASP A 155 15.53 25.82 -5.32
CA ASP A 155 14.72 26.78 -6.09
C ASP A 155 13.75 26.10 -7.09
N GLN A 156 13.34 24.87 -6.80
CA GLN A 156 12.31 24.18 -7.59
C GLN A 156 10.92 24.33 -6.95
N PRO A 157 9.84 24.34 -7.75
CA PRO A 157 8.49 24.30 -7.20
C PRO A 157 8.26 23.03 -6.37
N CYS A 158 7.58 23.19 -5.23
CA CYS A 158 7.27 22.07 -4.35
C CYS A 158 6.43 21.00 -5.07
N HIS A 159 6.97 19.78 -5.17
CA HIS A 159 6.30 18.65 -5.82
C HIS A 159 5.16 18.05 -5.01
N LEU A 160 5.01 18.43 -3.73
CA LEU A 160 3.86 18.09 -2.90
C LEU A 160 2.77 19.15 -3.06
N THR A 161 1.99 19.02 -4.13
CA THR A 161 0.95 19.99 -4.48
C THR A 161 -0.33 19.76 -3.68
N LEU A 162 -0.87 20.83 -3.09
CA LEU A 162 -2.18 20.80 -2.45
C LEU A 162 -3.25 21.24 -3.44
N LYS A 163 -4.33 20.46 -3.55
CA LYS A 163 -5.52 20.90 -4.29
C LYS A 163 -6.17 22.14 -3.66
N ASP A 164 -6.12 22.21 -2.32
CA ASP A 164 -6.60 23.34 -1.53
C ASP A 164 -5.67 23.53 -0.33
N ALA A 165 -4.99 24.68 -0.29
CA ALA A 165 -4.01 25.03 0.73
C ALA A 165 -4.65 25.32 2.11
N SER A 166 -5.96 25.54 2.19
CA SER A 166 -6.66 25.88 3.44
C SER A 166 -6.99 24.64 4.29
N ILE A 167 -7.08 23.45 3.67
CA ILE A 167 -7.52 22.22 4.33
C ILE A 167 -6.55 21.76 5.43
N PRO A 168 -5.22 21.70 5.22
CA PRO A 168 -4.30 21.22 6.25
C PRO A 168 -4.38 22.04 7.53
N ILE A 169 -4.55 23.36 7.44
CA ILE A 169 -4.61 24.22 8.61
C ILE A 169 -5.97 24.10 9.30
N SER A 170 -7.06 24.31 8.55
CA SER A 170 -8.41 24.38 9.10
C SER A 170 -8.93 23.06 9.65
N LYS A 171 -8.56 21.93 9.01
CA LYS A 171 -9.08 20.60 9.36
C LYS A 171 -8.08 19.71 10.06
N ILE A 172 -6.79 19.81 9.76
CA ILE A 172 -5.78 18.89 10.32
C ILE A 172 -5.07 19.53 11.52
N PHE A 173 -4.54 20.74 11.36
CA PHE A 173 -3.72 21.41 12.37
C PHE A 173 -4.52 21.93 13.57
N GLN A 174 -5.71 22.50 13.35
CA GLN A 174 -6.56 23.01 14.43
C GLN A 174 -6.95 21.90 15.44
N ILE A 175 -7.11 20.67 14.96
CA ILE A 175 -7.39 19.49 15.78
C ILE A 175 -6.22 19.21 16.73
N THR A 176 -4.98 19.26 16.25
CA THR A 176 -3.79 19.00 17.06
C THR A 176 -3.56 20.07 18.14
N MET A 177 -3.74 21.35 17.80
CA MET A 177 -3.47 22.46 18.74
C MET A 177 -4.52 22.60 19.85
N ASN A 178 -5.80 22.40 19.55
CA ASN A 178 -6.85 22.49 20.58
C ASN A 178 -6.77 21.34 21.61
N GLN A 179 -6.17 20.20 21.23
CA GLN A 179 -5.98 19.07 22.13
C GLN A 179 -4.70 19.15 22.96
N LEU A 180 -3.61 19.69 22.40
CA LEU A 180 -2.37 19.94 23.16
C LEU A 180 -2.55 21.04 24.23
N LYS A 181 -3.42 22.03 23.99
CA LYS A 181 -3.76 23.05 25.00
C LYS A 181 -4.43 22.49 26.27
N GLY A 182 -4.95 21.26 26.24
CA GLY A 182 -5.47 20.56 27.42
C GLY A 182 -4.37 19.93 28.30
N THR A 183 -3.15 19.77 27.79
CA THR A 183 -2.04 19.08 28.48
C THR A 183 -0.90 20.03 28.88
N VAL A 184 -0.80 21.21 28.26
CA VAL A 184 0.25 22.21 28.54
C VAL A 184 -0.19 23.24 29.58
N ARG A 185 -0.79 22.80 30.70
CA ARG A 185 -1.07 23.67 31.87
C ARG A 185 -0.31 23.28 33.13
N GLN A 186 0.69 22.40 33.04
CA GLN A 186 1.48 21.97 34.20
C GLN A 186 3.01 22.08 34.08
N VAL A 187 3.56 22.65 33.01
CA VAL A 187 5.01 22.92 32.95
C VAL A 187 5.26 24.22 32.20
N ILE A 188 4.93 25.35 32.83
CA ILE A 188 5.75 26.57 32.90
C ILE A 188 5.52 27.16 34.29
#